data_AF-A0A524LDJ9-F1
#
_entry.id   AF-A0A524LDJ9-F1
#
_cell.length_a   1.000
_cell.length_b   1.000
_cell.length_c   1.000
_cell.angle_alpha   90.00
_cell.angle_beta   90.00
_cell.angle_gamma   90.00
#
_symmetry.space_group_name_H-M   'P 1'
#
loop_
_entity.id
_entity.type
_entity.pdbx_description
1 polymer ?
#
loop_
_entity_poly.entity_id
_entity_poly.type
_entity_poly.pdbx_seq_one_letter_code
_entity_poly.pdbx_strand_id
1 'polypeptide(L)'
;MFLNVASEFPNPHDPVHRAAAKHKLANREMVRHLSERAGAADPDSFADLFMIAFEGALVLRQVYGRNDAARRARPLVEKLIEERLPSGAERRPGSGTGSDTRR
;
A
#
# COMPACT_ATOMS: atom_id res chain seq x y z
N MET A 1 9.27 -2.63 -10.32
CA MET A 1 10.19 -2.62 -11.48
C MET A 1 9.42 -2.67 -12.80
N PHE A 2 8.87 -1.54 -13.28
CA PHE A 2 7.98 -1.53 -14.45
C PHE A 2 8.42 -0.67 -15.65
N LEU A 3 9.64 -0.12 -15.65
CA LEU A 3 10.09 0.71 -16.79
C LEU A 3 11.47 0.38 -17.37
N ASN A 4 12.16 -0.68 -16.91
CA ASN A 4 13.40 -1.11 -17.59
C ASN A 4 13.60 -2.62 -17.77
N VAL A 5 12.68 -3.49 -17.31
CA VAL A 5 12.79 -4.94 -17.59
C VAL A 5 12.29 -5.28 -18.99
N ALA A 6 11.27 -4.56 -19.49
CA ALA A 6 10.78 -4.74 -20.85
C ALA A 6 11.83 -4.37 -21.92
N SER A 7 12.80 -3.51 -21.56
CA SER A 7 13.89 -3.09 -22.43
C SER A 7 15.07 -4.08 -22.43
N GLU A 8 15.34 -4.73 -21.31
CA GLU A 8 16.46 -5.67 -21.16
C GLU A 8 16.08 -7.15 -21.38
N PHE A 9 14.79 -7.52 -21.25
CA PHE A 9 14.33 -8.91 -21.34
C PHE A 9 12.94 -8.99 -22.01
N PRO A 10 12.87 -9.07 -23.35
CA PRO A 10 11.62 -8.98 -24.11
C PRO A 10 10.73 -10.24 -24.05
N ASN A 11 11.11 -11.30 -23.32
CA ASN A 11 10.35 -12.55 -23.31
C ASN A 11 9.46 -12.70 -22.05
N PRO A 12 8.13 -12.54 -22.16
CA PRO A 12 7.20 -12.70 -21.05
C PRO A 12 7.12 -14.13 -20.49
N HIS A 13 7.72 -15.13 -21.15
CA HIS A 13 7.79 -16.52 -20.69
C HIS A 13 9.05 -16.86 -19.88
N ASP A 14 9.96 -15.91 -19.68
CA ASP A 14 11.16 -16.13 -18.86
C ASP A 14 10.78 -16.46 -17.39
N PRO A 15 11.30 -17.56 -16.81
CA PRO A 15 11.10 -17.89 -15.39
C PRO A 15 11.39 -16.74 -14.42
N VAL A 16 12.35 -15.87 -14.75
CA VAL A 16 12.72 -14.67 -13.97
C VAL A 16 11.60 -13.64 -14.00
N HIS A 17 10.95 -13.43 -15.16
CA HIS A 17 9.80 -12.54 -15.29
C HIS A 17 8.62 -13.03 -14.43
N ARG A 18 8.35 -14.34 -14.43
CA ARG A 18 7.28 -14.93 -13.60
C ARG A 18 7.57 -14.84 -12.10
N ALA A 19 8.81 -15.05 -11.69
CA ALA A 19 9.21 -14.94 -10.29
C ALA A 19 9.12 -13.49 -9.79
N ALA A 20 9.57 -12.52 -10.59
CA ALA A 20 9.44 -11.10 -10.28
C ALA A 20 7.98 -10.64 -10.25
N ALA A 21 7.15 -11.12 -11.19
CA ALA A 21 5.71 -10.86 -11.19
C ALA A 21 5.04 -11.43 -9.93
N LYS A 22 5.35 -12.68 -9.55
CA LYS A 22 4.82 -13.32 -8.34
C LYS A 22 5.20 -12.56 -7.06
N HIS A 23 6.43 -12.06 -6.96
CA HIS A 23 6.87 -11.28 -5.81
C HIS A 23 6.17 -9.90 -5.73
N LYS A 24 5.95 -9.24 -6.86
CA LYS A 24 5.18 -7.97 -6.90
C LYS A 24 3.70 -8.16 -6.56
N LEU A 25 3.10 -9.27 -7.03
CA LEU A 25 1.74 -9.65 -6.67
C LEU A 25 1.62 -9.89 -5.16
N ALA A 26 2.63 -10.49 -4.53
CA ALA A 26 2.65 -10.67 -3.06
C ALA A 26 2.68 -9.33 -2.31
N ASN A 27 3.44 -8.34 -2.79
CA ASN A 27 3.48 -7.01 -2.16
C ASN A 27 2.14 -6.28 -2.29
N ARG A 28 1.52 -6.32 -3.47
CA ARG A 28 0.19 -5.74 -3.69
C ARG A 28 -0.86 -6.41 -2.81
N GLU A 29 -0.83 -7.74 -2.71
CA GLU A 29 -1.74 -8.50 -1.86
C GLU A 29 -1.55 -8.20 -0.37
N MET A 30 -0.31 -8.04 0.09
CA MET A 30 -0.01 -7.60 1.45
C MET A 30 -0.65 -6.24 1.74
N VAL A 31 -0.50 -5.27 0.83
CA VAL A 31 -1.08 -3.93 1.01
C VAL A 31 -2.61 -3.99 0.99
N ARG A 32 -3.21 -4.78 0.09
CA ARG A 32 -4.66 -5.02 0.05
C ARG A 32 -5.18 -5.57 1.38
N HIS A 33 -4.49 -6.57 1.93
CA HIS A 33 -4.89 -7.16 3.21
C HIS A 33 -4.75 -6.17 4.38
N LEU A 34 -3.71 -5.32 4.38
CA LEU A 34 -3.55 -4.28 5.38
C LEU A 34 -4.64 -3.21 5.29
N SER A 35 -5.00 -2.78 4.08
CA SER A 35 -6.06 -1.78 3.87
C SER A 35 -7.44 -2.32 4.23
N GLU A 36 -7.72 -3.59 3.90
CA GLU A 36 -8.92 -4.30 4.34
C GLU A 36 -9.04 -4.34 5.86
N ARG A 37 -7.97 -4.73 6.56
CA ARG A 37 -7.94 -4.75 8.03
C ARG A 37 -8.06 -3.36 8.64
N ALA A 38 -7.63 -2.32 7.93
CA ALA A 38 -7.77 -0.94 8.35
C ALA A 38 -9.17 -0.37 8.07
N GLY A 39 -10.06 -1.12 7.41
CA GLY A 39 -11.43 -0.70 7.11
C GLY A 39 -11.57 0.13 5.84
N ALA A 40 -10.65 0.00 4.88
CA ALA A 40 -10.76 0.65 3.59
C ALA A 40 -12.08 0.25 2.90
N ALA A 41 -12.82 1.22 2.37
CA ALA A 41 -14.05 0.96 1.62
C ALA A 41 -13.78 0.17 0.32
N ASP A 42 -12.60 0.38 -0.27
CA ASP A 42 -12.13 -0.33 -1.46
C ASP A 42 -10.65 -0.71 -1.29
N PRO A 43 -10.37 -1.88 -0.67
CA PRO A 43 -9.00 -2.34 -0.41
C PRO A 43 -8.19 -2.59 -1.68
N ASP A 44 -8.84 -2.99 -2.76
CA ASP A 44 -8.20 -3.26 -4.05
C ASP A 44 -7.71 -1.97 -4.71
N SER A 45 -8.59 -0.96 -4.82
CA SER A 45 -8.21 0.35 -5.34
C SER A 45 -7.12 1.00 -4.48
N PHE A 46 -7.20 0.88 -3.15
CA PHE A 46 -6.16 1.36 -2.25
C PHE A 46 -4.80 0.72 -2.56
N ALA A 47 -4.78 -0.61 -2.68
CA ALA A 47 -3.55 -1.35 -2.94
C ALA A 47 -2.92 -0.96 -4.28
N ASP A 48 -3.72 -0.79 -5.32
CA ASP A 48 -3.24 -0.41 -6.65
C ASP A 48 -2.62 1.01 -6.63
N LEU A 49 -3.32 1.98 -6.02
CA LEU A 49 -2.82 3.36 -5.91
C LEU A 49 -1.54 3.45 -5.06
N PHE A 50 -1.50 2.73 -3.95
CA PHE A 50 -0.31 2.66 -3.11
C PHE A 50 0.88 2.07 -3.89
N MET A 51 0.67 0.95 -4.58
CA MET A 51 1.72 0.28 -5.34
C MET A 51 2.24 1.14 -6.50
N ILE A 52 1.38 1.92 -7.15
CA ILE A 52 1.78 2.90 -8.17
C ILE A 52 2.74 3.94 -7.57
N ALA A 53 2.38 4.53 -6.42
CA ALA A 53 3.24 5.52 -5.75
C ALA A 53 4.58 4.91 -5.31
N PHE A 54 4.54 3.71 -4.72
CA PHE A 54 5.72 2.99 -4.25
C PHE A 54 6.67 2.60 -5.38
N GLU A 55 6.16 1.97 -6.44
CA GLU A 55 6.95 1.56 -7.59
C GLU A 55 7.48 2.76 -8.38
N GLY A 56 6.70 3.83 -8.48
CA GLY A 56 7.16 5.10 -9.07
C GLY A 56 8.36 5.69 -8.32
N ALA A 57 8.32 5.69 -6.99
CA ALA A 57 9.45 6.15 -6.18
C ALA A 57 10.71 5.28 -6.36
N LEU A 58 10.55 3.95 -6.45
CA LEU A 58 11.66 3.03 -6.71
C LEU A 58 12.28 3.26 -8.09
N VAL A 59 11.46 3.40 -9.13
CA VAL A 59 11.91 3.68 -10.50
C VAL A 59 12.67 5.01 -10.56
N LEU A 60 12.13 6.07 -9.93
CA LEU A 60 12.79 7.38 -9.91
C LEU A 60 14.15 7.34 -9.21
N ARG A 61 14.27 6.61 -8.11
CA ARG A 61 15.55 6.39 -7.44
C ARG A 61 16.53 5.61 -8.32
N GLN A 62 16.07 4.51 -8.93
CA GLN A 62 16.92 3.59 -9.69
C GLN A 62 17.41 4.18 -11.02
N VAL A 63 16.52 4.85 -11.77
CA VAL A 63 16.81 5.34 -13.12
C VAL A 63 17.44 6.74 -13.09
N TYR A 64 16.93 7.62 -12.22
CA TYR A 64 17.32 9.03 -12.20
C TYR A 64 18.16 9.42 -10.99
N GLY A 65 18.56 8.48 -10.14
CA GLY A 65 19.36 8.76 -8.93
C GLY A 65 18.63 9.64 -7.90
N ARG A 66 17.29 9.75 -7.99
CA ARG A 66 16.47 10.59 -7.10
C ARG A 66 16.36 9.97 -5.71
N ASN A 67 17.39 10.14 -4.88
CA ASN A 67 17.42 9.65 -3.49
C ASN A 67 16.32 10.27 -2.60
N ASP A 68 15.67 11.34 -3.04
CA ASP A 68 14.53 11.96 -2.39
C ASP A 68 13.16 11.43 -2.86
N ALA A 69 13.11 10.54 -3.86
CA ALA A 69 11.85 10.11 -4.49
C ALA A 69 10.83 9.55 -3.49
N ALA A 70 11.26 8.70 -2.56
CA ALA A 70 10.39 8.16 -1.51
C ALA A 70 9.83 9.26 -0.59
N ARG A 71 10.69 10.23 -0.20
CA ARG A 71 10.27 11.38 0.61
C ARG A 71 9.25 12.25 -0.15
N ARG A 72 9.41 12.39 -1.47
CA ARG A 72 8.50 13.16 -2.32
C ARG A 72 7.18 12.43 -2.60
N ALA A 73 7.16 11.10 -2.58
CA ALA A 73 5.96 10.30 -2.74
C ALA A 73 5.12 10.20 -1.44
N ARG A 74 5.74 10.41 -0.27
CA ARG A 74 5.09 10.31 1.04
C ARG A 74 3.77 11.11 1.15
N PRO A 75 3.69 12.40 0.76
CA PRO A 75 2.45 13.16 0.89
C PRO A 75 1.29 12.60 0.05
N LEU A 76 1.58 11.94 -1.06
CA LEU A 76 0.55 11.28 -1.88
C LEU A 76 -0.05 10.08 -1.14
N VAL A 77 0.80 9.28 -0.49
CA VAL A 77 0.37 8.13 0.30
C VAL A 77 -0.37 8.56 1.56
N GLU A 78 0.07 9.64 2.22
CA GLU A 78 -0.62 10.20 3.39
C GLU A 78 -2.05 10.63 3.02
N LYS A 79 -2.22 11.37 1.92
CA LYS A 79 -3.56 11.73 1.41
C LYS A 79 -4.40 10.51 1.06
N LEU A 80 -3.81 9.50 0.42
CA LEU A 80 -4.51 8.25 0.11
C LEU A 80 -5.03 7.57 1.38
N ILE A 81 -4.24 7.55 2.45
CA ILE A 81 -4.64 7.02 3.76
C ILE A 81 -5.79 7.83 4.36
N GLU A 82 -5.66 9.15 4.38
CA GLU A 82 -6.67 10.07 4.93
C GLU A 82 -8.03 9.96 4.20
N GLU A 83 -8.00 9.83 2.88
CA GLU A 83 -9.20 9.78 2.04
C GLU A 83 -9.88 8.41 2.03
N ARG A 84 -9.10 7.32 2.18
CA ARG A 84 -9.59 5.96 1.91
C ARG A 84 -9.66 5.06 3.13
N LEU A 85 -9.03 5.44 4.25
CA LEU A 85 -9.14 4.73 5.51
C LEU A 85 -10.04 5.50 6.48
N PRO A 86 -10.84 4.80 7.30
CA PRO A 86 -11.62 5.46 8.33
C PRO A 86 -10.69 6.16 9.33
N SER A 87 -10.96 7.44 9.58
CA SER A 87 -10.36 8.17 10.72
C SER A 87 -10.64 7.36 11.99
N GLY A 88 -9.61 7.04 12.77
CA GLY A 88 -9.66 6.14 13.93
C GLY A 88 -10.57 6.54 15.11
N ALA A 89 -11.58 7.38 14.88
CA ALA A 89 -12.60 7.83 15.82
C ALA A 89 -13.74 6.81 16.05
N GLU A 90 -13.86 5.75 15.24
CA GLU A 90 -14.83 4.66 15.48
C GLU A 90 -14.26 3.45 16.23
N ARG A 91 -13.29 3.67 17.12
CA ARG A 91 -13.11 2.73 18.25
C ARG A 91 -14.33 2.88 19.15
N ARG A 92 -15.36 2.05 18.90
CA ARG A 92 -16.59 1.98 19.71
C ARG A 92 -16.26 1.97 21.22
N PRO A 93 -16.88 2.83 22.03
CA PRO A 93 -16.85 2.69 23.47
C PRO A 93 -17.69 1.46 23.87
N GLY A 94 -17.03 0.39 24.29
CA GLY A 94 -17.66 -0.74 24.95
C GLY A 94 -18.06 -0.38 26.38
N SER A 95 -19.27 0.15 26.51
CA SER A 95 -20.21 0.00 27.64
C SER A 95 -19.66 0.13 29.06
N GLY A 96 -19.95 1.26 29.69
CA GLY A 96 -20.11 1.30 31.14
C GLY A 96 -21.34 0.49 31.58
N THR A 97 -21.22 -0.20 32.71
CA THR A 97 -22.35 -0.40 33.62
C THR A 97 -21.81 -0.20 35.02
N GLY A 98 -22.03 1.01 35.55
CA GLY A 98 -22.00 1.22 36.98
C GLY A 98 -23.19 0.50 37.61
N SER A 99 -22.90 -0.29 38.63
CA SER A 99 -23.79 -0.47 39.79
C SER A 99 -22.87 -0.27 40.99
N ASP A 100 -22.81 0.95 41.52
CA ASP A 100 -23.49 1.28 42.78
C ASP A 100 -23.99 0.04 43.53
N THR A 101 -23.24 -0.37 44.55
CA THR A 101 -23.82 -0.96 45.75
C THR A 101 -23.09 -0.36 46.93
N ARG A 102 -23.64 0.75 47.43
CA ARG A 102 -23.60 1.06 48.87
C ARG A 102 -23.94 -0.18 49.68
N ARG A 103 -23.04 -0.61 50.56
CA ARG A 103 -23.34 -0.89 51.98
C ARG A 103 -22.06 -1.08 52.78
#